data_AF-A0A6A5RQQ6-F1
#
_entry.id   AF-A0A6A5RQQ6-F1
#
_cell.length_a   1.000
_cell.length_b   1.000
_cell.length_c   1.000
_cell.angle_alpha   90.00
_cell.angle_beta   90.00
_cell.angle_gamma   90.00
#
_symmetry.space_group_name_H-M   'P 1'
#
loop_
_entity.id
_entity.type
_entity.pdbx_description
1 polymer ?
#
loop_
_entity_poly.entity_id
_entity_poly.type
_entity_poly.pdbx_seq_one_letter_code
_entity_poly.pdbx_strand_id
1 'polypeptide(L)'
;MASSQFRHGHAAIGVIISNMDSYLPPDTIDRPGYKHCRTTYGLLTTTYKQAEHSEAPEKVYKELQKLEHELRRRLNNLSAAKGVPAKMTGYLDELKAALDHAMSEGVDTDFLIQGVEDILEEKPEAQAAPKPQRVLMVPNTKYKKVKAELAEAKKKIQKLNEENNSLILYIRQLEAERAHRGA
;
A
#
# COMPACT_ATOMS: atom_id res chain seq x y z
N MET A 1 2.84 -13.42 32.24
CA MET A 1 2.12 -12.15 32.03
C MET A 1 3.13 -11.19 31.40
N ALA A 2 3.23 -11.16 30.07
CA ALA A 2 4.14 -10.24 29.40
C ALA A 2 3.49 -8.85 29.45
N SER A 3 4.08 -7.96 30.24
CA SER A 3 3.77 -6.53 30.22
C SER A 3 3.89 -6.03 28.80
N SER A 4 2.78 -5.55 28.22
CA SER A 4 2.77 -4.75 27.01
C SER A 4 3.60 -3.50 27.29
N GLN A 5 4.92 -3.58 27.06
CA GLN A 5 5.72 -2.38 26.87
C GLN A 5 5.06 -1.67 25.71
N PHE A 6 4.51 -0.48 25.99
CA PHE A 6 3.93 0.35 24.96
C PHE A 6 4.96 0.50 23.85
N ARG A 7 4.68 -0.15 22.73
CA ARG A 7 5.59 -0.19 21.60
C ARG A 7 5.45 1.17 20.94
N HIS A 8 6.45 2.02 21.11
CA HIS A 8 6.52 3.34 20.53
C HIS A 8 7.60 3.32 19.46
N GLY A 9 7.24 3.70 18.23
CA GLY A 9 8.15 3.62 17.07
C GLY A 9 7.42 3.22 15.79
N HIS A 10 8.06 3.47 14.64
CA HIS A 10 7.49 3.11 13.33
C HIS A 10 7.15 1.61 13.28
N ALA A 11 8.06 0.72 13.69
CA ALA A 11 7.86 -0.72 13.76
C ALA A 11 6.61 -1.14 14.53
N ALA A 12 6.43 -0.53 15.70
CA ALA A 12 5.33 -0.79 16.60
C ALA A 12 3.97 -0.48 15.96
N ILE A 13 3.89 0.68 15.30
CA ILE A 13 2.71 1.13 14.56
C ILE A 13 2.38 0.12 13.46
N GLY A 14 3.37 -0.37 12.73
CA GLY A 14 3.18 -1.42 11.71
C GLY A 14 2.62 -2.73 12.28
N VAL A 15 3.07 -3.15 13.47
CA VAL A 15 2.57 -4.34 14.16
C VAL A 15 1.13 -4.15 14.63
N ILE A 16 0.81 -2.98 15.23
CA ILE A 16 -0.55 -2.66 15.67
C ILE A 16 -1.51 -2.68 14.47
N ILE A 17 -1.14 -2.03 13.37
CA ILE A 17 -1.93 -2.05 12.12
C ILE A 17 -2.19 -3.49 11.68
N SER A 18 -1.15 -4.31 11.58
CA SER A 18 -1.26 -5.70 11.12
C SER A 18 -2.17 -6.56 12.01
N ASN A 19 -2.17 -6.34 13.33
CA ASN A 19 -2.99 -7.09 14.28
C ASN A 19 -4.48 -6.73 14.21
N MET A 20 -4.84 -5.56 13.68
CA MET A 20 -6.24 -5.14 13.54
C MET A 20 -6.97 -5.89 12.42
N ASP A 21 -6.27 -6.44 11.42
CA ASP A 21 -6.87 -7.08 10.23
C ASP A 21 -7.88 -8.17 10.60
N SER A 22 -7.57 -8.99 11.61
CA SER A 22 -8.43 -10.10 12.05
C SER A 22 -9.73 -9.65 12.73
N TYR A 23 -9.82 -8.38 13.14
CA TYR A 23 -10.98 -7.83 13.83
C TYR A 23 -11.84 -6.95 12.93
N LEU A 24 -11.44 -6.77 11.67
CA LEU A 24 -12.24 -6.05 10.70
C LEU A 24 -13.49 -6.85 10.30
N PRO A 25 -14.58 -6.17 9.93
CA PRO A 25 -15.76 -6.83 9.41
C PRO A 25 -15.42 -7.73 8.21
N PRO A 26 -16.07 -8.89 8.01
CA PRO A 26 -15.73 -9.83 6.94
C PRO A 26 -16.00 -9.26 5.54
N ASP A 27 -15.23 -9.70 4.55
CA ASP A 27 -15.26 -9.15 3.17
C ASP A 27 -16.33 -9.82 2.31
N THR A 28 -16.79 -10.96 2.80
CA THR A 28 -17.81 -11.80 2.19
C THR A 28 -19.21 -11.23 2.33
N ILE A 29 -19.41 -10.27 3.24
CA ILE A 29 -20.71 -9.64 3.49
C ILE A 29 -20.77 -8.34 2.71
N ASP A 30 -21.69 -8.26 1.74
CA ASP A 30 -21.93 -7.06 0.95
C ASP A 30 -22.75 -6.01 1.73
N ARG A 31 -22.13 -5.45 2.77
CA ARG A 31 -22.67 -4.32 3.51
C ARG A 31 -21.81 -3.08 3.22
N PRO A 32 -22.40 -1.97 2.71
CA PRO A 32 -21.64 -0.77 2.36
C PRO A 32 -20.71 -0.28 3.48
N GLY A 33 -21.18 -0.26 4.73
CA GLY A 33 -20.36 0.15 5.86
C GLY A 33 -19.15 -0.77 6.12
N TYR A 34 -19.27 -2.09 5.91
CA TYR A 34 -18.15 -3.03 6.08
C TYR A 34 -17.08 -2.81 5.02
N LYS A 35 -17.52 -2.62 3.76
CA LYS A 35 -16.63 -2.23 2.66
C LYS A 35 -15.89 -0.93 2.98
N HIS A 36 -16.60 0.09 3.47
CA HIS A 36 -16.00 1.37 3.82
C HIS A 36 -14.96 1.28 4.95
N CYS A 37 -15.15 0.41 5.96
CA CYS A 37 -14.14 0.14 6.98
C CYS A 37 -12.90 -0.53 6.39
N ARG A 38 -13.07 -1.55 5.54
CA ARG A 38 -11.96 -2.21 4.86
C ARG A 38 -11.20 -1.27 3.94
N THR A 39 -11.90 -0.41 3.20
CA THR A 39 -11.26 0.60 2.36
C THR A 39 -10.43 1.56 3.21
N THR A 40 -10.97 2.08 4.31
CA THR A 40 -10.20 2.98 5.20
C THR A 40 -8.99 2.28 5.81
N TYR A 41 -9.13 1.03 6.24
CA TYR A 41 -8.01 0.25 6.76
C TYR A 41 -6.95 -0.06 5.69
N GLY A 42 -7.38 -0.35 4.46
CA GLY A 42 -6.47 -0.52 3.33
C GLY A 42 -5.70 0.76 3.00
N LEU A 43 -6.37 1.92 3.07
CA LEU A 43 -5.73 3.23 2.95
C LEU A 43 -4.72 3.45 4.09
N LEU A 44 -5.11 3.22 5.34
CA LEU A 44 -4.22 3.32 6.51
C LEU A 44 -2.94 2.48 6.33
N THR A 45 -3.09 1.22 5.91
CA THR A 45 -1.96 0.31 5.67
C THR A 45 -1.06 0.77 4.53
N THR A 46 -1.64 1.34 3.47
CA THR A 46 -0.88 1.80 2.31
C THR A 46 -0.14 3.09 2.61
N THR A 47 -0.80 4.05 3.27
CA THR A 47 -0.20 5.31 3.74
C THR A 47 0.93 5.05 4.73
N TYR A 48 0.79 4.06 5.62
CA TYR A 48 1.86 3.68 6.54
C TYR A 48 3.11 3.20 5.80
N LYS A 49 2.96 2.36 4.78
CA LYS A 49 4.09 1.90 3.95
C LYS A 49 4.70 3.02 3.11
N GLN A 50 3.91 4.00 2.70
CA GLN A 50 4.41 5.16 1.98
C GLN A 50 5.28 6.07 2.86
N ALA A 51 5.14 5.99 4.19
CA ALA A 51 6.01 6.74 5.10
C ALA A 51 7.49 6.38 4.92
N GLU A 52 7.81 5.10 4.65
CA GLU A 52 9.17 4.60 4.41
C GLU A 52 9.86 5.22 3.18
N HIS A 53 9.09 5.81 2.26
CA HIS A 53 9.59 6.36 1.00
C HIS A 53 9.25 7.85 0.82
N SER A 54 8.68 8.48 1.85
CA SER A 54 8.26 9.87 1.79
C SER A 54 9.39 10.80 2.18
N GLU A 55 9.57 11.87 1.41
CA GLU A 55 10.47 12.98 1.77
C GLU A 55 9.92 13.84 2.92
N ALA A 56 8.64 13.67 3.27
CA ALA A 56 7.97 14.40 4.35
C ALA A 56 7.14 13.44 5.24
N PRO A 57 7.79 12.63 6.09
CA PRO A 57 7.12 11.60 6.88
C PRO A 57 6.14 12.18 7.90
N GLU A 58 6.39 13.37 8.46
CA GLU A 58 5.45 14.08 9.34
C GLU A 58 4.06 14.28 8.69
N LYS A 59 4.01 14.62 7.39
CA LYS A 59 2.73 14.79 6.67
C LYS A 59 2.00 13.46 6.54
N VAL A 60 2.73 12.38 6.28
CA VAL A 60 2.18 11.03 6.18
C VAL A 60 1.60 10.59 7.53
N TYR A 61 2.28 10.88 8.64
CA TYR A 61 1.79 10.54 9.97
C TYR A 61 0.57 11.37 10.39
N LYS A 62 0.48 12.65 9.98
CA LYS A 62 -0.77 13.43 10.13
C LYS A 62 -1.92 12.82 9.33
N GLU A 63 -1.66 12.28 8.14
CA GLU A 63 -2.66 11.55 7.38
C GLU A 63 -3.05 10.23 8.05
N LEU A 64 -2.10 9.50 8.64
CA LEU A 64 -2.36 8.31 9.44
C LEU A 64 -3.27 8.60 10.64
N GLN A 65 -3.04 9.69 11.38
CA GLN A 65 -3.93 10.12 12.47
C GLN A 65 -5.37 10.37 11.98
N LYS A 66 -5.53 11.02 10.82
CA LYS A 66 -6.86 11.25 10.22
C LYS A 66 -7.53 9.93 9.82
N LEU A 67 -6.78 9.00 9.24
CA LEU A 67 -7.29 7.70 8.81
C LEU A 67 -7.66 6.81 10.00
N GLU A 68 -6.90 6.85 11.10
CA GLU A 68 -7.26 6.18 12.37
C GLU A 68 -8.59 6.72 12.89
N HIS A 69 -8.73 8.04 12.97
CA HIS A 69 -9.95 8.66 13.48
C HIS A 69 -11.17 8.31 12.64
N GLU A 70 -11.03 8.34 11.32
CA GLU A 70 -12.09 7.96 10.39
C GLU A 70 -12.42 6.46 10.47
N LEU A 71 -11.43 5.59 10.65
CA LEU A 71 -11.65 4.15 10.85
C LEU A 71 -12.42 3.90 12.14
N ARG A 72 -12.01 4.53 13.25
CA ARG A 72 -12.68 4.46 14.55
C ARG A 72 -14.13 4.93 14.46
N ARG A 73 -14.38 6.06 13.79
CA ARG A 73 -15.73 6.59 13.54
C ARG A 73 -16.59 5.61 12.75
N ARG A 74 -16.06 5.03 11.66
CA ARG A 74 -16.80 4.07 10.83
C ARG A 74 -17.11 2.77 11.58
N LEU A 75 -16.17 2.27 12.37
CA LEU A 75 -16.36 1.08 13.20
C LEU A 75 -17.43 1.29 14.28
N ASN A 76 -17.41 2.46 14.94
CA ASN A 76 -18.44 2.82 15.92
C ASN A 76 -19.83 2.93 15.26
N ASN A 77 -19.92 3.60 14.11
CA ASN A 77 -21.18 3.80 13.37
C ASN A 77 -21.78 2.50 12.82
N LEU A 78 -20.95 1.49 12.53
CA LEU A 78 -21.42 0.17 12.09
C LEU A 78 -22.13 -0.63 13.20
N SER A 79 -21.87 -0.29 14.46
CA SER A 79 -22.01 -1.22 15.58
C SER A 79 -23.24 -1.00 16.47
N ALA A 80 -24.32 -0.40 15.95
CA ALA A 80 -25.55 -0.12 16.71
C ALA A 80 -26.23 -1.34 17.39
N ALA A 81 -25.84 -2.58 17.06
CA ALA A 81 -26.45 -3.80 17.62
C ALA A 81 -25.46 -4.80 18.29
N LYS A 82 -24.14 -4.69 18.08
CA LYS A 82 -23.15 -5.69 18.60
C LYS A 82 -21.83 -5.10 19.14
N GLY A 83 -21.62 -3.78 19.06
CA GLY A 83 -20.40 -3.13 19.54
C GLY A 83 -19.14 -3.46 18.72
N VAL A 84 -18.12 -2.60 18.82
CA VAL A 84 -16.76 -2.90 18.34
C VAL A 84 -16.12 -3.91 19.30
N PRO A 85 -15.44 -4.97 18.81
CA PRO A 85 -14.76 -5.92 19.69
C PRO A 85 -13.78 -5.19 20.62
N ALA A 86 -13.77 -5.49 21.92
CA ALA A 86 -12.92 -4.81 22.90
C ALA A 86 -11.44 -4.81 22.51
N LYS A 87 -10.96 -5.89 21.86
CA LYS A 87 -9.60 -5.97 21.32
C LYS A 87 -9.34 -4.99 20.17
N MET A 88 -10.31 -4.76 19.29
CA MET A 88 -10.20 -3.75 18.23
C MET A 88 -10.10 -2.34 18.83
N THR A 89 -10.91 -2.04 19.85
CA THR A 89 -10.81 -0.77 20.58
C THR A 89 -9.43 -0.61 21.21
N GLY A 90 -8.90 -1.67 21.84
CA GLY A 90 -7.55 -1.67 22.39
C GLY A 90 -6.48 -1.35 21.34
N TYR A 91 -6.52 -1.98 20.17
CA TYR A 91 -5.58 -1.67 19.10
C TYR A 91 -5.72 -0.26 18.53
N LEU A 92 -6.95 0.26 18.43
CA LEU A 92 -7.17 1.64 18.00
C LEU A 92 -6.62 2.63 19.04
N ASP A 93 -6.77 2.35 20.33
CA ASP A 93 -6.22 3.18 21.41
C ASP A 93 -4.70 3.12 21.45
N GLU A 94 -4.11 1.93 21.29
CA GLU A 94 -2.66 1.75 21.14
C GLU A 94 -2.13 2.48 19.90
N LEU A 95 -2.82 2.36 18.75
CA LEU A 95 -2.44 3.05 17.52
C LEU A 95 -2.47 4.57 17.70
N LYS A 96 -3.54 5.08 18.30
CA LYS A 96 -3.67 6.51 18.57
C LYS A 96 -2.54 7.00 19.48
N ALA A 97 -2.29 6.30 20.58
CA ALA A 97 -1.21 6.66 21.51
C ALA A 97 0.16 6.63 20.83
N ALA A 98 0.43 5.61 20.00
CA ALA A 98 1.69 5.50 19.27
C ALA A 98 1.87 6.59 18.21
N LEU A 99 0.80 6.97 17.50
CA LEU A 99 0.81 8.07 16.54
C LEU A 99 1.00 9.42 17.23
N ASP A 100 0.30 9.67 18.34
CA ASP A 100 0.42 10.91 19.12
C ASP A 100 1.84 11.03 19.71
N HIS A 101 2.43 9.93 20.19
CA HIS A 101 3.81 9.88 20.67
C HIS A 101 4.80 10.21 19.54
N ALA A 102 4.69 9.54 18.39
CA ALA A 102 5.55 9.78 17.23
C ALA A 102 5.48 11.23 16.75
N MET A 103 4.28 11.82 16.74
CA MET A 103 4.08 13.22 16.38
C MET A 103 4.63 14.20 17.43
N SER A 104 4.66 13.81 18.71
CA SER A 104 5.19 14.63 19.80
C SER A 104 6.72 14.61 19.89
N GLU A 105 7.35 13.47 19.61
CA GLU A 105 8.81 13.32 19.57
C GLU A 105 9.41 13.89 18.28
N GLY A 106 8.63 13.86 17.20
CA GLY A 106 9.05 14.28 15.86
C GLY A 106 9.25 13.06 14.98
N VAL A 107 8.55 13.05 13.83
CA VAL A 107 8.71 11.99 12.83
C VAL A 107 9.70 12.48 11.79
N ASP A 108 10.97 12.14 11.97
CA ASP A 108 12.06 12.41 11.03
C ASP A 108 12.56 11.12 10.36
N THR A 109 13.58 11.24 9.52
CA THR A 109 14.22 10.08 8.87
C THR A 109 14.85 9.14 9.88
N ASP A 110 15.38 9.67 10.99
CA ASP A 110 16.07 8.89 12.01
C ASP A 110 15.07 8.03 12.80
N PHE A 111 13.88 8.55 13.10
CA PHE A 111 12.75 7.80 13.66
C PHE A 111 12.31 6.62 12.78
N LEU A 112 12.31 6.81 11.45
CA LEU A 112 12.00 5.74 10.50
C LEU A 112 13.12 4.71 10.41
N ILE A 113 14.39 5.17 10.36
CA ILE A 113 15.56 4.31 10.33
C ILE A 113 15.62 3.45 11.60
N GLN A 114 15.45 4.07 12.78
CA GLN A 114 15.40 3.36 14.06
C GLN A 114 14.28 2.33 14.07
N GLY A 115 13.09 2.66 13.56
CA GLY A 115 12.02 1.68 13.45
C GLY A 115 12.32 0.53 12.48
N VAL A 116 13.08 0.76 11.40
CA VAL A 116 13.55 -0.33 10.53
C VAL A 116 14.62 -1.17 11.21
N GLU A 117 15.52 -0.55 11.97
CA GLU A 117 16.54 -1.21 12.78
C GLU A 117 15.91 -2.05 13.89
N ASP A 118 14.91 -1.53 14.62
CA ASP A 118 14.17 -2.27 15.65
C ASP A 118 13.48 -3.53 15.07
N ILE A 119 12.97 -3.47 13.84
CA ILE A 119 12.41 -4.66 13.13
C ILE A 119 13.50 -5.70 12.85
N LEU A 120 14.72 -5.25 12.59
CA LEU A 120 15.88 -6.11 12.34
C LEU A 120 16.49 -6.63 13.65
N GLU A 121 16.52 -5.83 14.72
CA GLU A 121 17.12 -6.10 16.02
C GLU A 121 16.23 -6.91 16.96
N GLU A 122 14.89 -6.76 16.93
CA GLU A 122 13.96 -7.70 17.60
C GLU A 122 14.04 -9.14 17.02
N LYS A 123 14.93 -9.38 16.04
CA LYS A 123 15.37 -10.70 15.61
C LYS A 123 16.87 -10.95 15.88
N PRO A 124 17.23 -11.52 17.06
CA PRO A 124 18.44 -12.33 17.15
C PRO A 124 18.14 -13.84 17.14
N GLU A 125 16.99 -14.33 17.62
CA GLU A 125 16.71 -15.78 17.65
C GLU A 125 15.23 -16.12 17.46
N ALA A 126 14.73 -15.93 16.23
CA ALA A 126 13.65 -16.73 15.67
C ALA A 126 13.57 -16.38 14.19
N GLN A 127 14.12 -17.26 13.34
CA GLN A 127 13.54 -17.41 12.02
C GLN A 127 12.06 -17.70 12.24
N ALA A 128 11.21 -16.68 12.02
CA ALA A 128 9.79 -16.89 11.91
C ALA A 128 9.63 -18.07 10.96
N ALA A 129 9.03 -19.17 11.43
CA ALA A 129 8.62 -20.27 10.57
C ALA A 129 8.04 -19.62 9.31
N PRO A 130 8.60 -19.90 8.13
CA PRO A 130 8.34 -19.13 6.93
C PRO A 130 6.83 -19.05 6.80
N LYS A 131 6.26 -17.84 6.92
CA LYS A 131 4.87 -17.57 6.53
C LYS A 131 4.68 -18.34 5.24
N PRO A 132 3.71 -19.28 5.13
CA PRO A 132 3.61 -20.15 3.97
C PRO A 132 3.77 -19.25 2.76
N GLN A 133 4.91 -19.43 2.07
CA GLN A 133 5.28 -18.62 0.93
C GLN A 133 4.03 -18.66 0.07
N ARG A 134 3.37 -17.51 -0.13
CA ARG A 134 2.30 -17.44 -1.11
C ARG A 134 2.89 -18.09 -2.33
N VAL A 135 2.36 -19.25 -2.71
CA VAL A 135 2.92 -20.03 -3.80
C VAL A 135 2.83 -19.10 -4.99
N LEU A 136 3.96 -18.48 -5.32
CA LEU A 136 4.07 -17.71 -6.54
C LEU A 136 3.91 -18.77 -7.62
N MET A 137 2.75 -18.79 -8.28
CA MET A 137 2.48 -19.70 -9.40
C MET A 137 3.56 -19.59 -10.49
N VAL A 138 4.37 -18.53 -10.45
CA VAL A 138 5.50 -18.28 -11.34
C VAL A 138 6.73 -17.90 -10.52
N PRO A 139 7.85 -18.64 -10.63
CA PRO A 139 9.12 -18.26 -10.01
C PRO A 139 9.52 -16.82 -10.36
N ASN A 140 10.02 -16.06 -9.38
CA ASN A 140 10.46 -14.66 -9.56
C ASN A 140 11.45 -14.47 -10.73
N THR A 141 12.24 -15.49 -11.05
CA THR A 141 13.13 -15.50 -12.22
C THR A 141 12.37 -15.50 -13.53
N LYS A 142 11.27 -16.25 -13.63
CA LYS A 142 10.37 -16.24 -14.80
C LYS A 142 9.59 -14.94 -14.90
N TYR A 143 9.14 -14.38 -13.77
CA TYR A 143 8.48 -13.07 -13.76
C TYR A 143 9.39 -11.94 -14.28
N LYS A 144 10.66 -11.90 -13.85
CA LYS A 144 11.65 -10.93 -14.34
C LYS A 144 11.92 -11.09 -15.84
N LYS A 145 12.01 -12.33 -16.35
CA LYS A 145 12.15 -12.60 -17.79
C LYS A 145 10.94 -12.11 -18.58
N VAL A 146 9.73 -12.48 -18.17
CA VAL A 146 8.49 -12.06 -18.85
C VAL A 146 8.33 -10.54 -18.83
N LYS A 147 8.73 -9.87 -17.73
CA LYS A 147 8.71 -8.40 -17.65
C LYS A 147 9.71 -7.76 -18.62
N ALA A 148 10.89 -8.33 -18.79
CA ALA A 148 11.89 -7.86 -19.75
C ALA A 148 11.41 -8.08 -21.20
N GLU A 149 10.89 -9.26 -21.51
CA GLU A 149 10.31 -9.61 -22.81
C GLU A 149 9.13 -8.69 -23.17
N LEU A 150 8.27 -8.37 -22.19
CA LEU A 150 7.15 -7.45 -22.38
C LEU A 150 7.61 -6.00 -22.64
N ALA A 151 8.70 -5.55 -22.01
CA ALA A 151 9.28 -4.24 -22.28
C ALA A 151 9.90 -4.17 -23.69
N GLU A 152 10.56 -5.24 -24.12
CA GLU A 152 11.14 -5.35 -25.47
C GLU A 152 10.06 -5.41 -26.55
N ALA A 153 9.00 -6.21 -26.33
CA ALA A 153 7.86 -6.28 -27.23
C ALA A 153 7.14 -4.93 -27.37
N LYS A 154 6.97 -4.19 -26.26
CA LYS A 154 6.39 -2.83 -26.29
C LYS A 154 7.24 -1.86 -27.10
N LYS A 155 8.57 -1.88 -26.95
CA LYS A 155 9.48 -1.07 -27.78
C LYS A 155 9.35 -1.42 -29.26
N LYS A 156 9.23 -2.70 -29.59
CA LYS A 156 9.07 -3.16 -30.97
C LYS A 156 7.73 -2.71 -31.56
N ILE A 157 6.64 -2.81 -30.80
CA ILE A 157 5.31 -2.31 -31.21
C ILE A 157 5.34 -0.79 -31.43
N GLN A 158 5.97 -0.04 -30.54
CA GLN A 158 6.10 1.40 -30.68
C GLN A 158 6.82 1.76 -31.99
N LYS A 159 7.95 1.12 -32.28
CA LYS A 159 8.70 1.36 -33.50
C LYS A 159 7.91 1.01 -34.77
N LEU A 160 7.20 -0.12 -34.78
CA LEU A 160 6.34 -0.51 -35.90
C LEU A 160 5.17 0.45 -36.11
N ASN A 161 4.62 1.02 -35.04
CA ASN A 161 3.58 2.05 -35.15
C ASN A 161 4.13 3.37 -35.71
N GLU A 162 5.33 3.77 -35.32
CA GLU A 162 6.01 4.95 -35.88
C GLU A 162 6.30 4.76 -37.38
N GLU A 163 6.77 3.57 -37.78
CA GLU A 163 6.98 3.19 -39.19
C GLU A 163 5.67 3.13 -39.98
N ASN A 164 4.61 2.55 -39.43
CA ASN A 164 3.30 2.54 -40.09
C ASN A 164 2.74 3.95 -40.27
N ASN A 165 2.86 4.81 -39.25
CA ASN A 165 2.39 6.18 -39.33
C ASN A 165 3.14 6.98 -40.39
N SER A 166 4.47 6.80 -40.50
CA SER A 166 5.26 7.48 -41.53
C SER A 166 4.92 7.00 -42.94
N LEU A 167 4.70 5.69 -43.12
CA LEU A 167 4.25 5.12 -44.39
C LEU A 167 2.85 5.60 -44.80
N ILE A 168 1.92 5.69 -43.84
CA ILE A 168 0.58 6.24 -44.10
C ILE A 168 0.66 7.69 -44.57
N LEU A 169 1.51 8.51 -43.95
CA LEU A 169 1.71 9.90 -44.37
C LEU A 169 2.32 9.99 -45.78
N TYR A 170 3.29 9.13 -46.09
CA TYR A 170 3.91 9.06 -47.41
C TYR A 170 2.93 8.62 -48.51
N ILE A 171 2.09 7.61 -48.23
CA ILE A 171 1.04 7.18 -49.14
C ILE A 171 0.05 8.32 -49.40
N ARG A 172 -0.40 9.02 -48.35
CA ARG A 172 -1.30 10.18 -48.50
C ARG A 172 -0.70 11.29 -49.35
N GLN A 173 0.60 11.55 -49.22
CA GLN A 173 1.31 12.53 -50.06
C GLN A 173 1.32 12.09 -51.52
N LEU A 174 1.65 10.82 -51.80
CA LEU A 174 1.65 10.29 -53.16
C LEU A 174 0.24 10.25 -53.78
N GLU A 175 -0.80 9.94 -52.99
CA GLU A 175 -2.20 10.00 -53.44
C GLU A 175 -2.62 11.43 -53.77
N ALA A 176 -2.25 12.41 -52.94
CA ALA A 176 -2.50 13.83 -53.20
C ALA A 176 -1.75 14.33 -54.45
N GLU A 177 -0.50 13.93 -54.65
CA GLU A 177 0.27 14.26 -55.85
C GLU A 177 -0.31 13.63 -57.11
N ARG A 178 -0.80 12.38 -57.03
CA ARG A 178 -1.48 11.72 -58.15
C ARG A 178 -2.82 12.37 -58.47
N ALA A 179 -3.59 12.78 -57.45
CA ALA A 179 -4.84 13.53 -57.63
C ALA A 179 -4.59 14.90 -58.29
N HIS A 180 -3.49 15.58 -57.97
CA HIS A 180 -3.09 16.84 -58.62
C HIS A 180 -2.53 16.69 -60.04
N ARG A 181 -1.94 15.55 -60.40
CA ARG A 181 -1.47 15.29 -61.78
C ARG A 181 -2.54 14.69 -62.71
N GLY A 182 -3.66 14.24 -62.16
CA GLY A 182 -4.79 13.67 -62.90
C GLY A 182 -5.95 14.64 -63.16
N ALA A 183 -5.81 15.91 -62.76
CA ALA A 183 -6.71 17.04 -63.06
C ALA A 183 -6.03 17.98 -64.06
#